data_AF-A0A357IMS2-F1
#
_entry.id   AF-A0A357IMS2-F1
#
_cell.length_a   1.000
_cell.length_b   1.000
_cell.length_c   1.000
_cell.angle_alpha   90.00
_cell.angle_beta   90.00
_cell.angle_gamma   90.00
#
_symmetry.space_group_name_H-M   'P 1'
#
loop_
_entity.id
_entity.type
_entity.pdbx_description
1 polymer ?
#
loop_
_entity_poly.entity_id
_entity_poly.type
_entity_poly.pdbx_seq_one_letter_code
_entity_poly.pdbx_strand_id
1 'polypeptide(L)'
;MNQSKTGLNNSFYKWIDQLRRSKRKLPELLEKLDYYKVKLIGYHGISYDQIGSGTSDKKGDENLLYWIDKINQVEDEINKSNQVIMKYQDFKNTLKEEQKIILDSHIDRSNVLVILRELGIKRSSYNQKKEDIIRLWICYKIKSDSKSSMS
;
A
#
# COMPACT_ATOMS: atom_id res chain seq x y z
N MET A 1 -6.81 -36.29 3.07
CA MET A 1 -7.12 -35.10 2.24
C MET A 1 -6.32 -33.90 2.75
N ASN A 2 -5.35 -33.40 1.99
CA ASN A 2 -4.37 -32.39 2.47
C ASN A 2 -4.00 -31.34 1.38
N GLN A 3 -4.94 -30.97 0.52
CA GLN A 3 -4.68 -30.05 -0.61
C GLN A 3 -5.08 -28.57 -0.37
N SER A 4 -5.70 -28.23 0.76
CA SER A 4 -6.21 -26.87 1.01
C SER A 4 -5.25 -25.90 1.72
N LYS A 5 -4.24 -26.40 2.47
CA LYS A 5 -3.33 -25.54 3.26
C LYS A 5 -2.34 -24.76 2.40
N THR A 6 -1.92 -25.30 1.26
CA THR A 6 -0.88 -24.71 0.41
C THR A 6 -1.37 -23.47 -0.35
N GLY A 7 -2.62 -23.46 -0.83
CA GLY A 7 -3.21 -22.34 -1.55
C GLY A 7 -3.54 -21.13 -0.65
N LEU A 8 -3.99 -21.39 0.58
CA LEU A 8 -4.32 -20.36 1.57
C LEU A 8 -3.08 -19.59 2.03
N ASN A 9 -2.00 -20.31 2.33
CA ASN A 9 -0.73 -19.71 2.69
C ASN A 9 -0.17 -18.86 1.53
N ASN A 10 -0.35 -19.32 0.28
CA ASN A 10 0.05 -18.55 -0.90
C ASN A 10 -0.68 -17.20 -1.00
N SER A 11 -1.98 -17.14 -0.69
CA SER A 11 -2.72 -15.87 -0.69
C SER A 11 -2.21 -14.89 0.36
N PHE A 12 -1.84 -15.37 1.56
CA PHE A 12 -1.25 -14.55 2.61
C PHE A 12 0.11 -13.96 2.18
N TYR A 13 1.01 -14.78 1.64
CA TYR A 13 2.32 -14.29 1.20
C TYR A 13 2.22 -13.34 0.00
N LYS A 14 1.27 -13.55 -0.92
CA LYS A 14 0.95 -12.59 -1.98
C LYS A 14 0.50 -11.23 -1.41
N TRP A 15 -0.31 -11.24 -0.36
CA TRP A 15 -0.73 -10.01 0.32
C TRP A 15 0.45 -9.31 1.01
N ILE A 16 1.35 -10.07 1.66
CA ILE A 16 2.61 -9.51 2.21
C ILE A 16 3.44 -8.88 1.09
N ASP A 17 3.61 -9.56 -0.05
CA ASP A 17 4.37 -9.01 -1.18
C ASP A 17 3.73 -7.75 -1.76
N GLN A 18 2.40 -7.71 -1.85
CA GLN A 18 1.66 -6.52 -2.27
C GLN A 18 1.90 -5.35 -1.29
N LEU A 19 1.77 -5.58 0.01
CA LEU A 19 2.02 -4.57 1.05
C LEU A 19 3.43 -4.00 0.95
N ARG A 20 4.43 -4.86 0.72
CA ARG A 20 5.82 -4.43 0.57
C ARG A 20 6.04 -3.59 -0.68
N ARG A 21 5.42 -3.96 -1.79
CA ARG A 21 5.47 -3.16 -3.03
C ARG A 21 4.81 -1.81 -2.80
N SER A 22 3.65 -1.77 -2.14
CA SER A 22 2.97 -0.52 -1.79
C SER A 22 3.84 0.38 -0.90
N LYS A 23 4.41 -0.15 0.19
CA LYS A 23 5.30 0.61 1.09
C LYS A 23 6.54 1.16 0.37
N ARG A 24 7.13 0.37 -0.54
CA ARG A 24 8.31 0.81 -1.32
C ARG A 24 7.96 1.88 -2.36
N LYS A 25 6.85 1.70 -3.06
CA LYS A 25 6.44 2.56 -4.18
C LYS A 25 5.83 3.88 -3.70
N LEU A 26 5.26 3.92 -2.49
CA LEU A 26 4.55 5.11 -2.00
C LEU A 26 5.42 6.38 -1.96
N PRO A 27 6.67 6.37 -1.44
CA PRO A 27 7.55 7.54 -1.50
C PRO A 27 7.80 8.01 -2.94
N GLU A 28 8.12 7.09 -3.85
CA GLU A 28 8.35 7.40 -5.27
C GLU A 28 7.12 8.04 -5.93
N LEU A 29 5.92 7.59 -5.56
CA LEU A 29 4.66 8.16 -6.07
C LEU A 29 4.39 9.56 -5.52
N LEU A 30 4.71 9.82 -4.24
CA LEU A 30 4.58 11.14 -3.64
C LEU A 30 5.53 12.14 -4.30
N GLU A 31 6.79 11.77 -4.51
CA GLU A 31 7.76 12.59 -5.24
C GLU A 31 7.30 12.88 -6.68
N LYS A 32 6.76 11.86 -7.35
CA LYS A 32 6.21 11.99 -8.71
C LYS A 32 5.00 12.92 -8.75
N LEU A 33 4.13 12.85 -7.74
CA LEU A 33 2.97 13.74 -7.60
C LEU A 33 3.43 15.19 -7.43
N ASP A 34 4.39 15.44 -6.54
CA ASP A 34 4.94 16.77 -6.30
C ASP A 34 5.59 17.34 -7.57
N TYR A 35 6.35 16.52 -8.30
CA TYR A 35 6.92 16.91 -9.58
C TYR A 35 5.83 17.33 -10.59
N TYR A 36 4.74 16.57 -10.73
CA TYR A 36 3.65 16.92 -11.64
C TYR A 36 2.87 18.16 -11.20
N LYS A 37 2.68 18.36 -9.89
CA LYS A 37 2.07 19.59 -9.34
C LYS A 37 2.93 20.82 -9.64
N VAL A 38 4.26 20.72 -9.47
CA VAL A 38 5.20 21.79 -9.85
C VAL A 38 5.14 22.09 -11.35
N LYS A 39 5.06 21.06 -12.19
CA LYS A 39 4.89 21.27 -13.65
C LYS A 39 3.60 22.01 -13.96
N LEU A 40 2.47 21.57 -13.41
CA LEU A 40 1.18 22.23 -13.61
C LEU A 40 1.21 23.72 -13.21
N ILE A 41 1.81 24.03 -12.04
CA ILE A 41 1.99 25.43 -11.58
C ILE A 41 2.84 26.23 -12.57
N GLY A 42 3.92 25.66 -13.10
CA GLY A 42 4.76 26.32 -14.10
C GLY A 42 3.99 26.70 -15.37
N TYR A 43 3.05 25.86 -15.82
CA TYR A 43 2.15 26.21 -16.93
C TYR A 43 1.15 27.30 -16.53
N HIS A 44 0.61 27.26 -15.31
CA HIS A 44 -0.28 28.31 -14.80
C HIS A 44 0.39 29.67 -14.63
N GLY A 45 1.65 29.71 -14.18
CA GLY A 45 2.43 30.95 -14.05
C GLY A 45 2.70 31.66 -15.37
N ILE A 46 2.89 30.90 -16.46
CA ILE A 46 3.07 31.46 -17.81
C ILE A 46 1.75 31.98 -18.40
N SER A 47 0.62 31.32 -18.09
CA SER A 47 -0.68 31.72 -18.61
C SER A 47 -1.24 33.02 -18.01
N TYR A 48 -0.89 33.39 -16.77
CA TYR A 48 -1.39 34.62 -16.14
C TYR A 48 -0.82 35.90 -16.78
N ASP A 49 0.42 35.87 -17.29
CA ASP A 49 1.04 37.00 -18.00
C ASP A 49 0.42 37.26 -19.39
N GLN A 50 -0.39 36.33 -19.92
CA GLN A 50 -1.03 36.44 -21.23
C GLN A 50 -2.52 36.84 -21.17
N ILE A 51 -3.09 37.04 -19.97
CA ILE A 51 -4.52 37.40 -19.79
C ILE A 51 -4.85 38.83 -20.32
N GLY A 52 -3.87 39.53 -20.92
CA GLY A 52 -4.08 40.79 -21.64
C GLY A 52 -4.33 40.68 -23.15
N SER A 53 -4.15 39.51 -23.79
CA SER A 53 -4.28 39.36 -25.25
C SER A 53 -5.18 38.19 -25.63
N GLY A 54 -6.34 38.49 -26.23
CA GLY A 54 -7.45 37.56 -26.49
C GLY A 54 -7.21 36.46 -27.55
N THR A 55 -6.26 35.57 -27.31
CA THR A 55 -6.09 34.33 -28.09
C THR A 55 -5.85 33.18 -27.12
N SER A 56 -6.84 32.29 -26.96
CA SER A 56 -6.64 31.03 -26.24
C SER A 56 -5.66 30.15 -27.02
N ASP A 57 -4.48 29.96 -26.45
CA ASP A 57 -3.43 29.16 -27.05
C ASP A 57 -3.80 27.68 -26.86
N LYS A 58 -4.47 27.06 -27.84
CA LYS A 58 -4.99 25.66 -27.78
C LYS A 58 -3.96 24.64 -27.27
N LYS A 59 -2.67 24.90 -27.52
CA LYS A 59 -1.54 24.08 -27.07
C LYS A 59 -1.27 24.20 -25.56
N GLY A 60 -1.58 25.33 -24.94
CA GLY A 60 -1.52 25.53 -23.50
C GLY A 60 -2.59 24.69 -22.77
N ASP A 61 -3.81 24.69 -23.31
CA ASP A 61 -4.94 23.92 -22.77
C ASP A 61 -4.69 22.39 -22.85
N GLU A 62 -4.14 21.90 -23.96
CA GLU A 62 -3.78 20.47 -24.11
C GLU A 62 -2.70 20.04 -23.11
N ASN A 63 -1.68 20.87 -22.88
CA ASN A 63 -0.63 20.58 -21.90
C ASN A 63 -1.16 20.60 -20.47
N LEU A 64 -2.08 21.51 -20.16
CA LEU A 64 -2.72 21.58 -18.86
C LEU A 64 -3.54 20.31 -18.58
N LEU A 65 -4.37 19.89 -19.53
CA LEU A 65 -5.15 18.65 -19.44
C LEU A 65 -4.25 17.42 -19.27
N TYR A 66 -3.12 17.38 -20.00
CA TYR A 66 -2.13 16.30 -19.86
C TYR A 66 -1.60 16.20 -18.42
N TRP A 67 -1.20 17.31 -17.80
CA TRP A 67 -0.65 17.28 -16.44
C TRP A 67 -1.72 16.94 -15.40
N ILE A 68 -2.95 17.42 -15.58
CA ILE A 68 -4.09 17.03 -14.72
C ILE A 68 -4.32 15.52 -14.79
N ASP A 69 -4.35 14.94 -15.99
CA ASP A 69 -4.49 13.48 -16.17
C ASP A 69 -3.36 12.71 -15.49
N LYS A 70 -2.11 13.19 -15.58
CA LYS A 70 -0.97 12.58 -14.89
C LYS A 70 -1.06 12.68 -13.37
N ILE A 71 -1.55 13.79 -12.83
CA ILE A 71 -1.80 13.94 -11.40
C ILE A 71 -2.85 12.92 -10.95
N ASN A 72 -4.00 12.85 -11.63
CA ASN A 72 -5.08 11.93 -11.30
C ASN A 72 -4.60 10.47 -11.31
N GLN A 73 -3.83 10.06 -12.33
CA GLN A 73 -3.26 8.71 -12.41
C GLN A 73 -2.36 8.37 -11.22
N VAL A 74 -1.51 9.31 -10.80
CA VAL A 74 -0.61 9.08 -9.65
C VAL A 74 -1.39 9.10 -8.33
N GLU A 75 -2.37 9.98 -8.17
CA GLU A 75 -3.24 10.02 -6.99
C GLU A 75 -4.04 8.71 -6.83
N ASP A 76 -4.54 8.14 -7.92
CA ASP A 76 -5.18 6.82 -7.90
C ASP A 76 -4.23 5.70 -7.46
N GLU A 77 -2.97 5.72 -7.91
CA GLU A 77 -1.96 4.75 -7.49
C GLU A 77 -1.57 4.91 -6.01
N ILE A 78 -1.50 6.15 -5.52
CA ILE A 78 -1.28 6.47 -4.10
C ILE A 78 -2.46 5.95 -3.28
N ASN A 79 -3.69 6.22 -3.70
CA ASN A 79 -4.91 5.78 -3.02
C ASN A 79 -4.95 4.25 -2.92
N LYS A 80 -4.65 3.52 -4.00
CA LYS A 80 -4.53 2.05 -3.99
C LYS A 80 -3.45 1.57 -3.01
N SER A 81 -2.29 2.22 -2.99
CA SER A 81 -1.19 1.87 -2.08
C SER A 81 -1.57 2.10 -0.61
N ASN A 82 -2.19 3.24 -0.32
CA ASN A 82 -2.69 3.60 1.00
C ASN A 82 -3.77 2.63 1.48
N GLN A 83 -4.73 2.23 0.63
CA GLN A 83 -5.74 1.24 0.99
C GLN A 83 -5.13 -0.10 1.42
N VAL A 84 -4.09 -0.57 0.72
CA VAL A 84 -3.38 -1.80 1.12
C VAL A 84 -2.71 -1.63 2.49
N ILE A 85 -2.06 -0.49 2.72
CA ILE A 85 -1.38 -0.19 3.99
C ILE A 85 -2.39 -0.04 5.13
N MET A 86 -3.51 0.64 4.91
CA MET A 86 -4.59 0.81 5.88
C MET A 86 -5.16 -0.54 6.31
N LYS A 87 -5.53 -1.41 5.36
CA LYS A 87 -6.01 -2.77 5.66
C LYS A 87 -5.01 -3.58 6.47
N TYR A 88 -3.72 -3.38 6.22
CA TYR A 88 -2.67 -3.98 7.04
C TYR A 88 -2.64 -3.42 8.47
N GLN A 89 -2.73 -2.10 8.65
CA GLN A 89 -2.79 -1.51 9.99
C GLN A 89 -4.04 -1.97 10.76
N ASP A 90 -5.18 -2.01 10.10
CA ASP A 90 -6.43 -2.51 10.67
C ASP A 90 -6.28 -3.95 11.14
N PHE A 91 -5.73 -4.83 10.30
CA PHE A 91 -5.46 -6.22 10.69
C PHE A 91 -4.45 -6.31 11.84
N LYS A 92 -3.34 -5.56 11.76
CA LYS A 92 -2.29 -5.53 12.78
C LYS A 92 -2.83 -5.10 14.15
N ASN A 93 -3.78 -4.17 14.18
CA ASN A 93 -4.43 -3.71 15.41
C ASN A 93 -5.30 -4.79 16.08
N THR A 94 -5.66 -5.87 15.36
CA THR A 94 -6.36 -7.02 15.95
C THR A 94 -5.41 -8.05 16.60
N LEU A 95 -4.11 -7.92 16.39
CA LEU A 95 -3.11 -8.87 16.86
C LEU A 95 -2.54 -8.50 18.23
N LYS A 96 -2.07 -9.52 18.96
CA LYS A 96 -1.26 -9.31 20.17
C LYS A 96 0.13 -8.79 19.84
N GLU A 97 0.80 -8.16 20.81
CA GLU A 97 2.09 -7.49 20.57
C GLU A 97 3.16 -8.41 19.95
N GLU A 98 3.34 -9.61 20.49
CA GLU A 98 4.27 -10.60 19.92
C GLU A 98 3.93 -10.97 18.47
N GLN A 99 2.64 -11.05 18.13
CA GLN A 99 2.18 -11.37 16.79
C GLN A 99 2.40 -10.21 15.83
N LYS A 100 2.28 -8.96 16.30
CA LYS A 100 2.62 -7.76 15.52
C LYS A 100 4.10 -7.78 15.16
N ILE A 101 4.98 -8.06 16.12
CA ILE A 101 6.44 -8.15 15.90
C ILE A 101 6.75 -9.23 14.86
N ILE A 102 6.13 -10.42 14.97
CA ILE A 102 6.30 -11.50 13.99
C ILE A 102 5.79 -11.08 12.61
N LEU A 103 4.61 -10.46 12.52
CA LEU A 103 4.06 -9.99 11.24
C LEU A 103 4.96 -8.95 10.57
N ASP A 104 5.43 -7.96 11.33
CA ASP A 104 6.32 -6.92 10.85
C ASP A 104 7.65 -7.49 10.34
N SER A 105 8.21 -8.47 11.07
CA SER A 105 9.44 -9.15 10.65
C SER A 105 9.34 -9.79 9.26
N HIS A 106 8.16 -10.30 8.89
CA HIS A 106 7.91 -10.87 7.57
C HIS A 106 7.84 -9.80 6.46
N ILE A 107 7.36 -8.61 6.80
CA ILE A 107 7.28 -7.47 5.88
C ILE A 107 8.67 -6.89 5.64
N ASP A 108 9.43 -6.72 6.72
CA ASP A 108 10.74 -6.05 6.71
C ASP A 108 11.89 -7.00 6.33
N ARG A 109 11.63 -8.32 6.19
CA ARG A 109 12.66 -9.38 6.00
C ARG A 109 13.67 -9.43 7.13
N SER A 110 13.23 -9.18 8.36
CA SER A 110 14.09 -9.31 9.52
C SER A 110 14.57 -10.75 9.69
N ASN A 111 15.79 -10.91 10.21
CA ASN A 111 16.35 -12.23 10.46
C ASN A 111 15.58 -12.91 11.61
N VAL A 112 15.02 -14.08 11.34
CA VAL A 112 14.24 -14.86 12.33
C VAL A 112 15.02 -15.07 13.62
N LEU A 113 16.34 -15.27 13.59
CA LEU A 113 17.16 -15.46 14.80
C LEU A 113 17.17 -14.24 15.71
N VAL A 114 17.08 -13.03 15.14
CA VAL A 114 16.99 -11.78 15.91
C VAL A 114 15.65 -11.73 16.63
N ILE A 115 14.56 -12.03 15.91
CA ILE A 115 13.20 -12.05 16.46
C ILE A 115 13.04 -13.09 17.58
N LEU A 116 13.62 -14.29 17.39
CA LEU A 116 13.58 -15.33 18.43
C LEU A 116 14.28 -14.87 19.71
N ARG A 117 15.41 -14.16 19.58
CA ARG A 117 16.16 -13.61 20.72
C ARG A 117 15.38 -12.49 21.40
N GLU A 118 14.85 -11.55 20.62
CA GLU A 118 14.09 -10.41 21.12
C GLU A 118 12.83 -10.83 21.90
N LEU A 119 12.09 -11.80 21.36
CA LEU A 119 10.88 -12.33 21.99
C LEU A 119 11.17 -13.39 23.06
N GLY A 120 12.41 -13.88 23.17
CA GLY A 120 12.76 -14.98 24.08
C GLY A 120 12.04 -16.30 23.78
N ILE A 121 11.65 -16.54 22.52
CA ILE A 121 10.85 -17.71 22.12
C ILE A 121 11.66 -18.75 21.34
N LYS A 122 11.25 -20.02 21.45
CA LYS A 122 11.77 -21.12 20.62
C LYS A 122 11.19 -21.06 19.20
N ARG A 123 11.95 -21.58 18.23
CA ARG A 123 11.55 -21.64 16.81
C ARG A 123 10.21 -22.35 16.58
N SER A 124 9.88 -23.37 17.37
CA SER A 124 8.57 -24.05 17.31
C SER A 124 7.43 -23.10 17.67
N SER A 125 7.58 -22.30 18.74
CA SER A 125 6.60 -21.30 19.17
C SER A 125 6.43 -20.18 18.15
N TYR A 126 7.53 -19.72 17.54
CA TYR A 126 7.50 -18.77 16.43
C TYR A 126 6.68 -19.31 15.24
N ASN A 127 6.97 -20.54 14.81
CA ASN A 127 6.24 -21.16 13.70
C ASN A 127 4.75 -21.32 14.01
N GLN A 128 4.40 -21.70 15.24
CA GLN A 128 3.00 -21.80 15.66
C GLN A 128 2.30 -20.44 15.60
N LYS A 129 2.91 -19.41 16.19
CA LYS A 129 2.37 -18.03 16.16
C LYS A 129 2.22 -17.51 14.73
N LYS A 130 3.17 -17.84 13.83
CA LYS A 130 3.09 -17.50 12.42
C LYS A 130 1.86 -18.13 11.76
N GLU A 131 1.63 -19.43 11.98
CA GLU A 131 0.43 -20.11 11.47
C GLU A 131 -0.85 -19.52 12.05
N ASP A 132 -0.84 -19.13 13.33
CA ASP A 132 -1.98 -18.48 13.97
C ASP A 132 -2.28 -17.12 13.33
N ILE A 133 -1.26 -16.31 13.02
CA ILE A 133 -1.41 -15.04 12.29
C ILE A 133 -2.05 -15.27 10.92
N ILE A 134 -1.61 -16.29 10.18
CA ILE A 134 -2.19 -16.61 8.87
C ILE A 134 -3.68 -16.95 8.99
N ARG A 135 -4.05 -17.74 10.00
CA ARG A 135 -5.47 -18.08 10.26
C ARG A 135 -6.28 -16.84 10.63
N LEU A 136 -5.76 -15.99 11.52
CA LEU A 136 -6.41 -14.74 11.91
C LEU A 136 -6.61 -13.82 10.70
N TRP A 137 -5.62 -13.72 9.81
CA TRP A 137 -5.71 -12.95 8.58
C TRP A 137 -6.81 -13.47 7.65
N ILE A 138 -6.94 -14.79 7.49
CA ILE A 138 -8.01 -15.39 6.69
C ILE A 138 -9.38 -15.01 7.27
N CYS A 139 -9.56 -15.13 8.59
CA CYS A 139 -10.81 -14.74 9.25
C CYS A 139 -11.10 -13.24 9.09
N TYR A 140 -10.09 -12.38 9.19
CA TYR A 140 -10.22 -10.95 8.96
C TYR A 140 -10.67 -10.65 7.52
N LYS A 141 -10.02 -11.27 6.54
CA LYS A 141 -10.34 -11.10 5.11
C LYS A 141 -11.78 -11.50 4.78
N ILE A 142 -12.23 -12.65 5.28
CA ILE A 142 -13.62 -13.11 5.06
C ILE A 142 -14.62 -12.09 5.63
N LYS A 143 -14.36 -11.54 6.81
CA LYS A 143 -15.22 -10.52 7.43
C LYS A 143 -15.20 -9.18 6.68
N SER A 144 -14.06 -8.78 6.12
CA SER A 144 -13.98 -7.54 5.33
C SER A 144 -14.74 -7.67 4.01
N ASP A 145 -14.66 -8.83 3.37
CA ASP A 145 -15.30 -9.10 2.09
C ASP A 145 -16.83 -9.18 2.26
N SER A 146 -17.32 -9.76 3.36
CA SER A 146 -18.77 -9.83 3.66
C SER A 146 -19.41 -8.47 3.98
N LYS A 147 -18.64 -7.55 4.58
CA LYS A 147 -19.13 -6.18 4.84
C LYS A 147 -19.23 -5.36 3.55
N SER A 148 -18.29 -5.57 2.63
CA SER A 148 -18.25 -4.88 1.34
C SER A 148 -19.40 -5.30 0.41
N SER A 149 -19.97 -6.50 0.59
CA SER A 149 -21.14 -6.97 -0.18
C SER A 149 -22.50 -6.49 0.34
N MET A 150 -22.54 -5.85 1.52
CA MET A 150 -23.75 -5.29 2.14
C MET A 150 -23.82 -3.76 2.06
N SER A 151 -22.77 -3.12 1.52
CA SER A 151 -22.63 -1.66 1.36
C SER A 151 -22.82 -1.29 -0.10
#